data_AF-A0A8S9LCX4-F1
#
_entry.id   AF-A0A8S9LCX4-F1
#
_cell.length_a   1.000
_cell.length_b   1.000
_cell.length_c   1.000
_cell.angle_alpha   90.00
_cell.angle_beta   90.00
_cell.angle_gamma   90.00
#
_symmetry.space_group_name_H-M   'P 1'
#
loop_
_entity.id
_entity.type
_entity.pdbx_description
1 polymer ?
#
loop_
_entity_poly.entity_id
_entity_poly.type
_entity_poly.pdbx_seq_one_letter_code
_entity_poly.pdbx_strand_id
1 'polypeptide(L)'
;MSWLGSDVSDVGIVAVGLQEVDMGAGFLAMSTAKETVGVEGSVVGKWWIDAIGNALDERNTFERMGSRQLAGLLISLWVRKDIRTHVGDLDVAAVPCGFGRAIGNKGGVGLRIRVYDRIMCFVNCHLAAHLEAVTRRNADFNHIYRSMVFSKGQSLYTVPAAGASSSTQAQKNNTV
;
A
#
# COMPACT_ATOMS: atom_id res chain seq x y z
N MET A 1 6.14 19.64 -6.66
CA MET A 1 6.87 18.87 -5.62
C MET A 1 8.34 18.75 -6.01
N SER A 2 9.05 19.87 -6.15
CA SER A 2 10.45 19.86 -6.63
C SER A 2 11.45 19.29 -5.61
N TRP A 3 11.19 19.49 -4.32
CA TRP A 3 12.07 19.06 -3.22
C TRP A 3 12.23 17.53 -3.13
N LEU A 4 11.21 16.75 -3.49
CA LEU A 4 11.25 15.29 -3.36
C LEU A 4 12.17 14.63 -4.40
N GLY A 5 12.35 15.26 -5.58
CA GLY A 5 13.18 14.71 -6.65
C GLY A 5 14.65 15.11 -6.58
N SER A 6 14.98 16.26 -5.98
CA SER A 6 16.37 16.75 -5.89
C SER A 6 17.21 16.06 -4.83
N ASP A 7 16.58 15.60 -3.74
CA ASP A 7 17.28 15.17 -2.53
C ASP A 7 17.43 13.64 -2.40
N VAL A 8 17.03 12.88 -3.44
CA VAL A 8 16.96 11.39 -3.40
C VAL A 8 18.08 10.70 -4.18
N SER A 9 19.18 11.40 -4.48
CA SER A 9 20.25 10.87 -5.36
C SER A 9 20.90 9.58 -4.85
N ASP A 10 20.95 9.36 -3.54
CA ASP A 10 21.51 8.19 -2.86
C ASP A 10 20.44 7.28 -2.21
N VAL A 11 19.15 7.62 -2.36
CA VAL A 11 18.04 6.89 -1.73
C VAL A 11 17.59 5.72 -2.60
N GLY A 12 17.76 4.49 -2.12
CA GLY A 12 17.30 3.29 -2.84
C GLY A 12 15.79 3.03 -2.74
N ILE A 13 15.15 3.45 -1.66
CA ILE A 13 13.74 3.15 -1.36
C ILE A 13 13.05 4.41 -0.83
N VAL A 14 11.93 4.78 -1.41
CA VAL A 14 11.07 5.87 -0.96
C VAL A 14 9.74 5.29 -0.52
N ALA A 15 9.39 5.44 0.76
CA ALA A 15 8.08 5.09 1.30
C ALA A 15 7.34 6.37 1.69
N VAL A 16 6.12 6.55 1.18
CA VAL A 16 5.29 7.72 1.48
C VAL A 16 4.01 7.26 2.15
N GLY A 17 3.73 7.84 3.33
CA GLY A 17 2.47 7.67 4.05
C GLY A 17 1.73 9.00 4.14
N LEU A 18 0.45 9.02 3.74
CA LEU A 18 -0.42 10.19 3.82
C LEU A 18 -1.65 9.87 4.69
N GLN A 19 -2.21 10.91 5.32
CA GLN A 19 -3.47 10.85 6.06
C GLN A 19 -4.42 11.92 5.52
N GLU A 20 -5.72 11.74 5.77
CA GLU A 20 -6.79 12.65 5.34
C GLU A 20 -6.89 12.83 3.81
N VAL A 21 -6.42 11.83 3.05
CA VAL A 21 -6.41 11.86 1.57
C VAL A 21 -7.82 11.92 0.98
N ASP A 22 -8.74 11.14 1.53
CA ASP A 22 -10.15 11.13 1.14
C ASP A 22 -11.01 10.89 2.37
N MET A 23 -11.66 11.96 2.82
CA MET A 23 -12.51 11.99 4.01
C MET A 23 -13.98 12.18 3.64
N GLY A 24 -14.35 12.00 2.37
CA GLY A 24 -15.73 12.12 1.92
C GLY A 24 -16.64 11.14 2.65
N ALA A 25 -17.78 11.61 3.16
CA ALA A 25 -18.72 10.78 3.92
C ALA A 25 -19.15 9.51 3.17
N GLY A 26 -19.32 9.60 1.85
CA GLY A 26 -19.61 8.44 0.99
C GLY A 26 -18.46 7.42 0.95
N PHE A 27 -17.21 7.88 0.89
CA PHE A 27 -16.04 6.98 0.88
C PHE A 27 -15.84 6.31 2.25
N LEU A 28 -16.08 7.05 3.33
CA LEU A 28 -16.09 6.48 4.69
C LEU A 28 -17.17 5.41 4.84
N ALA A 29 -18.39 5.66 4.36
CA ALA A 29 -19.45 4.66 4.36
C ALA A 29 -19.08 3.42 3.52
N MET A 30 -18.51 3.61 2.33
CA MET A 30 -18.06 2.49 1.48
C MET A 30 -16.95 1.66 2.13
N SER A 31 -16.03 2.29 2.86
CA SER A 31 -14.96 1.59 3.59
C SER A 31 -15.49 0.67 4.70
N THR A 32 -16.68 0.97 5.23
CA THR A 32 -17.34 0.09 6.22
C THR A 32 -18.13 -1.04 5.58
N ALA A 33 -18.60 -0.86 4.33
CA ALA A 33 -19.48 -1.80 3.64
C ALA A 33 -18.73 -2.85 2.79
N LYS A 34 -17.50 -2.55 2.35
CA LYS A 34 -16.68 -3.46 1.54
C LYS A 34 -15.24 -3.47 2.04
N GLU A 35 -14.83 -4.57 2.65
CA GLU A 35 -13.43 -4.85 3.04
C GLU A 35 -12.48 -4.77 1.82
N THR A 36 -13.00 -5.09 0.62
CA THR A 36 -12.28 -5.05 -0.67
C THR A 36 -12.10 -3.64 -1.25
N VAL A 37 -12.88 -2.63 -0.83
CA VAL A 37 -12.72 -1.24 -1.31
C VAL A 37 -11.48 -0.56 -0.68
N GLY A 38 -10.86 -1.16 0.33
CA GLY A 38 -9.50 -0.76 0.73
C GLY A 38 -8.43 -1.19 -0.28
N VAL A 39 -8.71 -2.15 -1.17
CA VAL A 39 -7.73 -2.63 -2.17
C VAL A 39 -7.70 -1.69 -3.37
N GLU A 40 -8.87 -1.34 -3.89
CA GLU A 40 -9.04 -0.32 -4.93
C GLU A 40 -9.19 1.05 -4.26
N GLY A 41 -8.07 1.74 -4.02
CA GLY A 41 -8.05 3.08 -3.41
C GLY A 41 -8.96 4.10 -4.12
N SER A 42 -9.13 5.28 -3.53
CA SER A 42 -9.99 6.33 -4.10
C SER A 42 -9.33 7.03 -5.30
N VAL A 43 -10.14 7.74 -6.10
CA VAL A 43 -9.64 8.58 -7.21
C VAL A 43 -8.65 9.65 -6.72
N VAL A 44 -8.87 10.19 -5.53
CA VAL A 44 -7.98 11.18 -4.89
C VAL A 44 -6.68 10.50 -4.45
N GLY A 45 -6.77 9.30 -3.86
CA GLY A 45 -5.61 8.49 -3.53
C GLY A 45 -4.76 8.18 -4.76
N LYS A 46 -5.39 7.74 -5.85
CA LYS A 46 -4.71 7.50 -7.12
C LYS A 46 -4.00 8.75 -7.65
N TRP A 47 -4.66 9.91 -7.60
CA TRP A 47 -4.05 11.17 -8.03
C TRP A 47 -2.77 11.48 -7.23
N TRP A 48 -2.80 11.31 -5.90
CA TRP A 48 -1.61 11.53 -5.06
C TRP A 48 -0.47 10.58 -5.42
N ILE A 49 -0.76 9.28 -5.59
CA ILE A 49 0.27 8.30 -5.96
C ILE A 49 0.89 8.67 -7.32
N ASP A 50 0.07 9.04 -8.31
CA ASP A 50 0.56 9.41 -9.64
C ASP A 50 1.35 10.72 -9.61
N ALA A 51 0.93 11.71 -8.79
CA ALA A 51 1.66 12.96 -8.60
C ALA A 51 3.04 12.75 -7.95
N ILE A 52 3.11 11.88 -6.93
CA ILE A 52 4.38 11.51 -6.28
C ILE A 52 5.27 10.73 -7.24
N GLY A 53 4.70 9.77 -7.98
CA GLY A 53 5.43 8.99 -8.99
C GLY A 53 6.07 9.88 -10.05
N ASN A 54 5.33 10.89 -10.55
CA ASN A 54 5.89 11.87 -11.48
C ASN A 54 7.03 12.71 -10.84
N ALA A 55 6.89 13.10 -9.58
CA ALA A 55 7.94 13.84 -8.86
C ALA A 55 9.21 13.01 -8.61
N LEU A 56 9.06 11.69 -8.47
CA LEU A 56 10.16 10.72 -8.34
C LEU A 56 10.69 10.22 -9.68
N ASP A 57 10.23 10.78 -10.81
CA ASP A 57 10.62 10.33 -12.15
C ASP A 57 10.46 8.80 -12.31
N GLU A 58 9.27 8.28 -11.96
CA GLU A 58 8.95 6.84 -11.98
C GLU A 58 9.13 6.19 -13.38
N ARG A 59 9.24 7.00 -14.43
CA ARG A 59 9.52 6.49 -15.78
C ARG A 59 10.98 6.10 -15.97
N ASN A 60 11.92 6.74 -15.29
CA ASN A 60 13.35 6.51 -15.53
C ASN A 60 14.15 6.16 -14.27
N THR A 61 13.83 6.73 -13.10
CA THR A 61 14.68 6.62 -11.91
C THR A 61 14.14 5.63 -10.88
N PHE A 62 12.85 5.71 -10.58
CA PHE A 62 12.18 4.85 -9.59
C PHE A 62 11.14 3.94 -10.25
N GLU A 63 10.74 2.87 -9.57
CA GLU A 63 9.61 2.01 -9.92
C GLU A 63 8.69 1.89 -8.71
N ARG A 64 7.39 2.10 -8.90
CA ARG A 64 6.39 1.92 -7.85
C ARG A 64 6.19 0.44 -7.59
N MET A 65 6.44 0.03 -6.37
CA MET A 65 6.30 -1.37 -5.96
C MET A 65 4.84 -1.70 -5.66
N GLY A 66 4.17 -0.85 -4.89
CA GLY A 66 2.79 -1.08 -4.49
C GLY A 66 2.26 0.02 -3.59
N SER A 67 0.95 -0.04 -3.35
CA SER A 67 0.25 0.91 -2.51
C SER A 67 -0.90 0.25 -1.77
N ARG A 68 -1.33 0.86 -0.67
CA ARG A 68 -2.50 0.44 0.09
C ARG A 68 -3.23 1.65 0.65
N GLN A 69 -4.56 1.64 0.52
CA GLN A 69 -5.41 2.69 1.08
C GLN A 69 -6.42 2.11 2.07
N LEU A 70 -6.74 2.87 3.11
CA LEU A 70 -7.82 2.60 4.05
C LEU A 70 -8.50 3.93 4.33
N ALA A 71 -9.61 4.20 3.67
CA ALA A 71 -10.26 5.51 3.71
C ALA A 71 -9.25 6.66 3.48
N GLY A 72 -9.08 7.54 4.48
CA GLY A 72 -8.14 8.66 4.41
C GLY A 72 -6.66 8.30 4.56
N LEU A 73 -6.30 7.05 4.91
CA LEU A 73 -4.92 6.62 5.03
C LEU A 73 -4.42 6.03 3.71
N LEU A 74 -3.24 6.45 3.26
CA LEU A 74 -2.58 5.93 2.07
C LEU A 74 -1.12 5.62 2.39
N ILE A 75 -0.59 4.50 1.90
CA ILE A 75 0.84 4.21 1.87
C ILE A 75 1.22 3.73 0.48
N SER A 76 2.38 4.16 -0.02
CA SER A 76 2.95 3.71 -1.29
C SER A 76 4.47 3.66 -1.20
N LEU A 77 5.07 2.76 -1.95
CA LEU A 77 6.51 2.54 -1.96
C LEU A 77 7.05 2.54 -3.39
N TRP A 78 8.18 3.22 -3.57
CA TRP A 78 8.97 3.24 -4.79
C TRP A 78 10.39 2.77 -4.50
N VAL A 79 11.03 2.10 -5.45
CA VAL A 79 12.43 1.68 -5.37
C VAL A 79 13.20 2.17 -6.58
N ARG A 80 14.48 2.48 -6.43
CA ARG A 80 15.30 2.82 -7.61
C ARG A 80 15.41 1.63 -8.55
N LYS A 81 15.43 1.92 -9.85
CA LYS A 81 15.45 0.88 -10.89
C LYS A 81 16.71 0.01 -10.88
N ASP A 82 17.82 0.53 -10.36
CA ASP A 82 19.08 -0.20 -10.23
C ASP A 82 19.05 -1.30 -9.15
N ILE A 83 18.23 -1.15 -8.11
CA ILE A 83 18.04 -2.20 -7.08
C ILE A 83 16.78 -3.04 -7.30
N ARG A 84 15.91 -2.65 -8.24
CA ARG A 84 14.58 -3.24 -8.43
C ARG A 84 14.59 -4.75 -8.63
N THR A 85 15.57 -5.28 -9.35
CA THR A 85 15.74 -6.73 -9.60
C THR A 85 15.95 -7.54 -8.32
N HIS A 86 16.34 -6.89 -7.23
CA HIS A 86 16.53 -7.48 -5.92
C HIS A 86 15.33 -7.29 -4.99
N VAL A 87 14.24 -6.69 -5.48
CA VAL A 87 13.03 -6.41 -4.70
C VAL A 87 11.91 -7.39 -5.07
N GLY A 88 11.29 -8.01 -4.05
CA GLY A 88 10.21 -8.97 -4.20
C GLY A 88 9.35 -9.11 -2.95
N ASP A 89 8.48 -10.14 -2.92
CA ASP A 89 7.61 -10.46 -1.77
C ASP A 89 6.85 -9.27 -1.20
N LEU A 90 6.26 -8.50 -2.10
CA LEU A 90 5.38 -7.39 -1.78
C LEU A 90 4.06 -7.92 -1.20
N ASP A 91 3.77 -7.51 0.03
CA ASP A 91 2.49 -7.75 0.68
C ASP A 91 1.94 -6.42 1.23
N VAL A 92 0.62 -6.26 1.19
CA VAL A 92 -0.09 -5.09 1.72
C VAL A 92 -1.10 -5.51 2.77
N ALA A 93 -1.33 -4.64 3.76
CA ALA A 93 -2.31 -4.89 4.81
C ALA A 93 -2.97 -3.59 5.29
N ALA A 94 -4.16 -3.69 5.87
CA ALA A 94 -4.84 -2.57 6.51
C ALA A 94 -5.59 -3.03 7.77
N VAL A 95 -5.61 -2.19 8.80
CA VAL A 95 -6.32 -2.44 10.06
C VAL A 95 -7.14 -1.20 10.43
N PRO A 96 -8.47 -1.23 10.32
CA PRO A 96 -9.34 -0.13 10.77
C PRO A 96 -9.40 -0.03 12.31
N CYS A 97 -9.37 1.20 12.80
CA CYS A 97 -9.46 1.56 14.22
C CYS A 97 -10.57 2.60 14.52
N GLY A 98 -11.34 3.02 13.52
CA GLY A 98 -12.44 3.96 13.71
C GLY A 98 -13.59 3.38 14.54
N PHE A 99 -14.77 3.99 14.44
CA PHE A 99 -15.94 3.53 15.21
C PHE A 99 -16.18 2.03 15.02
N GLY A 100 -16.35 1.31 16.12
CA GLY A 100 -16.51 -0.15 16.12
C GLY A 100 -15.34 -0.96 15.56
N ARG A 101 -14.15 -0.37 15.34
CA ARG A 101 -13.03 -0.97 14.58
C ARG A 101 -13.37 -1.28 13.12
N ALA A 102 -14.37 -0.61 12.55
CA ALA A 102 -14.82 -0.84 11.18
C ALA A 102 -14.60 0.36 10.26
N ILE A 103 -14.63 1.59 10.80
CA ILE A 103 -14.41 2.79 9.99
C ILE A 103 -12.92 3.01 9.73
N GLY A 104 -12.56 3.23 8.47
CA GLY A 104 -11.18 3.42 8.04
C GLY A 104 -10.57 4.80 8.34
N ASN A 105 -11.31 5.75 8.92
CA ASN A 105 -10.81 7.11 9.18
C ASN A 105 -9.69 7.16 10.24
N LYS A 106 -9.53 6.06 11.00
CA LYS A 106 -8.44 5.80 11.92
C LYS A 106 -7.98 4.36 11.70
N GLY A 107 -6.69 4.09 11.88
CA GLY A 107 -6.15 2.77 11.62
C GLY A 107 -4.69 2.77 11.21
N GLY A 108 -4.28 1.69 10.57
CA GLY A 108 -2.97 1.55 9.96
C GLY A 108 -3.05 0.88 8.59
N VAL A 109 -2.22 1.34 7.66
CA VAL A 109 -1.96 0.68 6.37
C VAL A 109 -0.49 0.30 6.31
N GLY A 110 -0.19 -0.88 5.79
CA GLY A 110 1.14 -1.46 5.79
C GLY A 110 1.58 -1.95 4.42
N LEU A 111 2.88 -1.86 4.18
CA LEU A 111 3.60 -2.43 3.05
C LEU A 111 4.78 -3.23 3.56
N ARG A 112 4.88 -4.48 3.16
CA ARG A 112 6.02 -5.36 3.43
C ARG A 112 6.67 -5.74 2.12
N ILE A 113 8.00 -5.64 2.06
CA ILE A 113 8.80 -6.05 0.89
C ILE A 113 10.02 -6.83 1.36
N ARG A 114 10.60 -7.61 0.45
CA ARG A 114 11.96 -8.12 0.58
C ARG A 114 12.87 -7.39 -0.39
N VAL A 115 14.03 -6.95 0.10
CA VAL A 115 15.11 -6.35 -0.70
C VAL A 115 16.35 -7.18 -0.42
N TYR A 116 16.90 -7.82 -1.45
CA TYR A 116 17.88 -8.89 -1.31
C TYR A 116 17.38 -9.99 -0.36
N ASP A 117 18.08 -10.19 0.76
CA ASP A 117 17.78 -11.15 1.83
C ASP A 117 17.24 -10.47 3.10
N ARG A 118 16.78 -9.22 2.99
CA ARG A 118 16.24 -8.44 4.11
C ARG A 118 14.75 -8.15 3.90
N ILE A 119 13.95 -8.42 4.92
CA ILE A 119 12.53 -8.08 4.95
C ILE A 119 12.38 -6.71 5.62
N MET A 120 11.67 -5.82 4.95
CA MET A 120 11.34 -4.48 5.46
C MET A 120 9.82 -4.33 5.53
N CYS A 121 9.33 -3.69 6.59
CA CYS A 121 7.92 -3.42 6.79
C CYS A 121 7.73 -1.95 7.13
N PHE A 122 6.84 -1.29 6.41
CA PHE A 122 6.49 0.11 6.56
C PHE A 122 5.03 0.19 6.96
N VAL A 123 4.73 0.96 8.01
CA VAL A 123 3.37 1.13 8.50
C VAL A 123 3.08 2.61 8.65
N ASN A 124 2.03 3.07 7.98
CA ASN A 124 1.46 4.40 8.14
C ASN A 124 0.22 4.31 9.03
N CYS A 125 0.17 5.10 10.09
CA CYS A 125 -0.92 5.11 11.06
C CYS A 125 -1.60 6.47 11.15
N HIS A 126 -2.91 6.46 11.33
CA HIS A 126 -3.71 7.62 11.73
C HIS A 126 -4.49 7.23 12.99
N LEU A 127 -3.95 7.60 14.16
CA LEU A 127 -4.50 7.22 15.46
C LEU A 127 -5.51 8.25 15.97
N ALA A 128 -6.27 7.92 17.01
CA ALA A 128 -7.28 8.81 17.59
C ALA A 128 -6.77 10.24 17.86
N ALA A 129 -7.58 11.22 17.41
CA ALA A 129 -7.32 12.65 17.56
C ALA A 129 -7.63 13.16 18.98
N HIS A 130 -7.35 14.44 19.23
CA HIS A 130 -7.51 15.17 20.49
C HIS A 130 -6.46 14.86 21.56
N LEU A 131 -6.12 15.86 22.39
CA LEU A 131 -4.98 15.81 23.32
C LEU A 131 -5.17 14.69 24.36
N GLU A 132 -6.38 14.59 24.90
CA GLU A 132 -6.80 13.69 25.98
C GLU A 132 -6.90 12.22 25.56
N ALA A 133 -6.95 11.91 24.25
CA ALA A 133 -7.20 10.56 23.75
C ALA A 133 -5.98 9.61 23.80
N VAL A 134 -5.05 9.80 24.76
CA VAL A 134 -3.82 9.00 24.90
C VAL A 134 -4.16 7.51 25.04
N THR A 135 -5.08 7.16 25.94
CA THR A 135 -5.50 5.77 26.15
C THR A 135 -6.06 5.16 24.87
N ARG A 136 -6.80 5.94 24.08
CA ARG A 136 -7.34 5.47 22.80
C ARG A 136 -6.24 5.28 21.77
N ARG A 137 -5.28 6.19 21.63
CA ARG A 137 -4.12 6.04 20.73
C ARG A 137 -3.31 4.78 21.05
N ASN A 138 -3.09 4.50 22.35
CA ASN A 138 -2.41 3.28 22.78
C ASN A 138 -3.21 2.02 22.42
N ALA A 139 -4.54 2.07 22.55
CA ALA A 139 -5.41 0.97 22.13
C ALA A 139 -5.45 0.76 20.61
N ASP A 140 -5.44 1.85 19.82
CA ASP A 140 -5.35 1.81 18.37
C ASP A 140 -4.00 1.19 17.94
N PHE A 141 -2.87 1.66 18.51
CA PHE A 141 -1.54 1.09 18.27
C PHE A 141 -1.49 -0.41 18.57
N ASN A 142 -1.93 -0.83 19.75
CA ASN A 142 -1.91 -2.23 20.15
C ASN A 142 -2.78 -3.10 19.23
N HIS A 143 -3.90 -2.56 18.74
CA HIS A 143 -4.74 -3.27 17.79
C HIS A 143 -4.04 -3.43 16.44
N ILE A 144 -3.49 -2.36 15.87
CA ILE A 144 -2.75 -2.39 14.61
C ILE A 144 -1.59 -3.40 14.71
N TYR A 145 -0.79 -3.31 15.78
CA TYR A 145 0.36 -4.18 16.01
C TYR A 145 -0.01 -5.67 16.06
N ARG A 146 -1.14 -6.02 16.69
CA ARG A 146 -1.57 -7.42 16.85
C ARG A 146 -2.36 -7.96 15.67
N SER A 147 -3.04 -7.10 14.92
CA SER A 147 -4.00 -7.51 13.88
C SER A 147 -3.48 -7.33 12.46
N MET A 148 -2.41 -6.58 12.24
CA MET A 148 -1.84 -6.42 10.90
C MET A 148 -1.14 -7.70 10.45
N VAL A 149 -1.76 -8.38 9.50
CA VAL A 149 -1.23 -9.61 8.91
C VAL A 149 -0.95 -9.39 7.43
N PHE A 150 0.28 -9.71 7.02
CA PHE A 150 0.71 -9.67 5.62
C PHE A 150 0.59 -11.08 5.04
N SER A 151 -0.59 -11.38 4.50
CA SER A 151 -0.85 -12.68 3.86
C SER A 151 -0.35 -12.66 2.43
N LYS A 152 0.52 -13.63 2.07
CA LYS A 152 0.86 -13.89 0.67
C LYS A 152 -0.40 -14.34 -0.05
N GLY A 153 -0.94 -13.48 -0.91
CA GLY A 153 -2.04 -13.89 -1.78
C GLY A 153 -3.04 -12.81 -2.12
N GLN A 154 -2.60 -11.73 -2.75
CA GLN A 154 -3.24 -11.22 -3.97
C GLN A 154 -2.14 -10.59 -4.82
N SER A 155 -1.56 -11.38 -5.73
CA SER A 155 -0.79 -10.85 -6.85
C SER A 155 -1.73 -9.96 -7.68
N LEU A 156 -1.70 -8.64 -7.47
CA LEU A 156 -2.49 -7.67 -8.24
C LEU A 156 -1.64 -6.75 -9.12
N TYR A 157 -0.42 -7.15 -9.46
CA TYR A 157 0.35 -6.49 -10.52
C TYR A 157 0.82 -7.51 -11.55
N THR A 158 -0.06 -7.88 -12.47
CA THR A 158 0.37 -8.31 -13.82
C THR A 158 0.64 -7.03 -14.60
N VAL A 159 1.88 -6.55 -14.58
CA VAL A 159 2.40 -5.80 -15.72
C VAL A 159 2.69 -6.86 -16.79
N PRO A 160 2.13 -6.79 -18.01
CA PRO A 160 2.50 -7.72 -19.05
C PRO A 160 3.98 -7.51 -19.34
N ALA A 161 4.81 -8.50 -19.01
CA ALA A 161 6.12 -8.61 -19.62
C ALA A 161 5.87 -8.78 -21.13
N ALA A 162 6.26 -7.78 -21.91
CA ALA A 162 6.21 -7.86 -23.34
C ALA A 162 7.09 -9.04 -23.79
N GLY A 163 6.47 -10.02 -24.45
CA GLY A 163 7.15 -11.04 -25.24
C GLY A 163 7.39 -12.38 -24.54
N ALA A 164 6.38 -13.25 -24.57
CA ALA A 164 6.58 -14.69 -24.67
C ALA A 164 5.33 -15.33 -25.28
N SER A 165 5.40 -15.63 -26.57
CA SER A 165 4.44 -16.48 -27.27
C SER A 165 4.63 -17.93 -26.83
N SER A 166 3.58 -18.58 -26.33
CA SER A 166 3.53 -20.05 -26.29
C SER A 166 2.11 -20.57 -26.43
N SER A 167 1.93 -21.39 -27.45
CA SER A 167 0.75 -22.15 -27.86
C SER A 167 0.18 -23.03 -26.74
N THR A 168 -1.14 -22.96 -26.54
CA THR A 168 -1.91 -23.86 -25.67
C THR A 168 -2.13 -25.22 -26.34
N GLN A 169 -1.57 -26.29 -25.77
CA GLN A 169 -1.99 -27.67 -26.02
C GLN A 169 -2.94 -28.10 -24.89
N ALA A 170 -4.15 -28.55 -25.26
CA ALA A 170 -5.17 -29.04 -24.36
C ALA A 170 -4.83 -30.44 -23.85
N GLN A 171 -4.75 -30.64 -22.53
CA GLN A 171 -4.70 -31.97 -21.92
C GLN A 171 -6.11 -32.47 -21.60
N LYS A 172 -6.45 -33.62 -22.17
CA LYS A 172 -7.65 -34.42 -21.87
C LYS A 172 -7.47 -35.10 -20.52
N ASN A 173 -8.47 -34.96 -19.64
CA ASN A 173 -8.60 -35.76 -18.43
C ASN A 173 -8.96 -37.21 -18.79
N ASN A 174 -8.22 -38.18 -18.24
CA ASN A 174 -8.65 -39.57 -18.16
C ASN A 174 -8.66 -40.01 -16.70
N THR A 175 -9.83 -40.48 -16.28
CA THR A 175 -10.15 -41.17 -15.04
C THR A 175 -9.49 -42.54 -15.00
N VAL A 176 -9.00 -42.95 -13.83
CA VAL A 176 -9.29 -44.25 -13.20
C VAL A 176 -9.43 -44.01 -11.70
#